data_AF-A0A958KUZ4-F1
#
_entry.id   AF-A0A958KUZ4-F1
#
_cell.length_a   1.000
_cell.length_b   1.000
_cell.length_c   1.000
_cell.angle_alpha   90.00
_cell.angle_beta   90.00
_cell.angle_gamma   90.00
#
_symmetry.space_group_name_H-M   'P 1'
#
loop_
_entity.id
_entity.type
_entity.pdbx_description
1 polymer ?
#
loop_
_entity_poly.entity_id
_entity_poly.type
_entity_poly.pdbx_seq_one_letter_code
_entity_poly.pdbx_strand_id
1 'polypeptide(L)'
;MKTIFKYLLLVIISLSIIEGLGALALKIHIGKLPSLKTLYTERQAIAEIKDNYKNESKSDWNLAASNMTVHPYLGFVFNPEHNSTELSNSHAGLKITDYGNIDSESPIRKPAPNEVIVGITGGSVAFWLSAIGTKTLEKELLKSPALKDKKIVFVRLGLGGYKQPQQLMQLNYLLIQG
;
A
#
# COMPACT_ATOMS: atom_id res chain seq x y z
N MET A 1 -42.18 15.26 -11.81
CA MET A 1 -42.42 14.59 -10.51
C MET A 1 -42.11 13.08 -10.53
N LYS A 2 -42.64 12.29 -11.48
CA LYS A 2 -42.42 10.82 -11.55
C LYS A 2 -40.95 10.39 -11.70
N THR A 3 -40.13 11.17 -12.40
CA THR A 3 -38.70 10.86 -12.63
C THR A 3 -37.85 11.02 -11.36
N ILE A 4 -38.07 12.09 -10.60
CA ILE A 4 -37.38 12.36 -9.33
C ILE A 4 -37.67 11.24 -8.31
N PHE A 5 -38.94 10.80 -8.25
CA PHE A 5 -39.34 9.70 -7.38
C PHE A 5 -38.61 8.38 -7.70
N LYS A 6 -38.41 8.05 -8.98
CA LYS A 6 -37.66 6.85 -9.39
C LYS A 6 -36.20 6.89 -8.94
N TYR A 7 -35.54 8.04 -9.07
CA TYR A 7 -34.15 8.17 -8.63
C TYR A 7 -34.02 8.12 -7.10
N LEU A 8 -34.95 8.75 -6.38
CA LEU A 8 -35.01 8.63 -4.91
C LEU A 8 -35.20 7.18 -4.48
N LEU A 9 -36.10 6.45 -5.13
CA LEU A 9 -36.33 5.04 -4.86
C LEU A 9 -35.07 4.19 -5.14
N LEU A 10 -34.39 4.44 -6.27
CA LEU A 10 -33.14 3.77 -6.60
C LEU A 10 -32.08 4.00 -5.51
N VAL A 11 -31.89 5.26 -5.08
CA VAL A 11 -30.92 5.61 -4.03
C VAL A 11 -31.26 4.91 -2.72
N ILE A 12 -32.55 4.89 -2.31
CA ILE A 12 -32.99 4.21 -1.09
C ILE A 12 -32.70 2.71 -1.16
N ILE A 13 -32.99 2.08 -2.32
CA ILE A 13 -32.72 0.66 -2.53
C ILE A 13 -31.22 0.38 -2.48
N SER A 14 -30.40 1.19 -3.17
CA SER A 14 -28.95 1.03 -3.16
C SER A 14 -28.37 1.17 -1.76
N LEU A 15 -28.81 2.19 -0.99
CA LEU A 15 -28.39 2.37 0.41
C LEU A 15 -28.81 1.18 1.27
N SER A 16 -30.04 0.69 1.10
CA SER A 16 -30.55 -0.45 1.86
C SER A 16 -29.77 -1.74 1.57
N ILE A 17 -29.35 -1.95 0.31
CA ILE A 17 -28.50 -3.08 -0.06
C ILE A 17 -27.10 -2.95 0.56
N ILE A 18 -26.49 -1.76 0.48
CA ILE A 18 -25.16 -1.51 1.05
C ILE A 18 -25.17 -1.74 2.56
N GLU A 19 -26.11 -1.14 3.28
CA GLU A 19 -26.25 -1.28 4.72
C GLU A 19 -26.58 -2.72 5.13
N GLY A 20 -27.46 -3.39 4.37
CA GLY A 20 -27.82 -4.78 4.61
C GLY A 20 -26.64 -5.74 4.44
N LEU A 21 -25.84 -5.58 3.39
CA LEU A 21 -24.62 -6.36 3.17
C LEU A 21 -23.57 -6.06 4.24
N GLY A 22 -23.42 -4.79 4.64
CA GLY A 22 -22.53 -4.39 5.72
C GLY A 22 -22.91 -5.02 7.06
N ALA A 23 -24.20 -4.99 7.42
CA ALA A 23 -24.72 -5.62 8.63
C ALA A 23 -24.53 -7.14 8.61
N LEU A 24 -24.73 -7.79 7.46
CA LEU A 24 -24.49 -9.22 7.30
C LEU A 24 -23.00 -9.58 7.46
N ALA A 25 -22.11 -8.82 6.83
CA ALA A 25 -20.66 -9.02 6.97
C ALA A 25 -20.22 -8.85 8.43
N LEU A 26 -20.73 -7.83 9.13
CA LEU A 26 -20.48 -7.64 10.56
C LEU A 26 -21.02 -8.80 11.40
N LYS A 27 -22.20 -9.31 11.09
CA LYS A 27 -22.76 -10.49 11.79
C LYS A 27 -21.90 -11.73 11.58
N ILE A 28 -21.40 -11.96 10.38
CA ILE A 28 -20.51 -13.09 10.07
C ILE A 28 -19.19 -12.96 10.83
N HIS A 29 -18.61 -11.75 10.87
CA HIS A 29 -17.32 -11.51 11.50
C HIS A 29 -17.38 -11.51 13.04
N ILE A 30 -18.40 -10.89 13.63
CA ILE A 30 -18.53 -10.68 15.09
C ILE A 30 -19.43 -11.76 15.74
N GLY A 31 -20.11 -12.57 14.94
CA GLY A 31 -21.07 -13.59 15.38
C GLY A 31 -22.45 -13.05 15.79
N LYS A 32 -22.62 -11.72 15.86
CA LYS A 32 -23.88 -11.05 16.22
C LYS A 32 -24.03 -9.73 15.46
N LEU A 33 -25.27 -9.28 15.27
CA LEU A 33 -25.54 -7.94 14.74
C LEU A 33 -25.20 -6.92 15.84
N PRO A 34 -24.25 -6.00 15.58
CA PRO A 34 -23.87 -5.02 16.59
C PRO A 34 -24.95 -3.95 16.72
N SER A 35 -25.26 -3.56 17.96
CA SER A 35 -26.14 -2.42 18.21
C SER A 35 -25.40 -1.11 17.90
N LEU A 36 -26.12 -0.03 17.60
CA LEU A 36 -25.51 1.30 17.43
C LEU A 36 -24.68 1.71 18.66
N LYS A 37 -25.14 1.34 19.87
CA LYS A 37 -24.40 1.57 21.11
C LYS A 37 -23.09 0.78 21.14
N THR A 38 -23.12 -0.50 20.74
CA THR A 38 -21.92 -1.34 20.63
C THR A 38 -20.94 -0.75 19.63
N LEU A 39 -21.39 -0.38 18.42
CA LEU A 39 -20.52 0.25 17.41
C LEU A 39 -19.92 1.57 17.91
N TYR A 40 -20.70 2.37 18.64
CA TYR A 40 -20.24 3.62 19.22
C TYR A 40 -19.18 3.38 20.31
N THR A 41 -19.41 2.43 21.22
CA THR A 41 -18.46 2.06 22.27
C THR A 41 -17.18 1.48 21.69
N GLU A 42 -17.26 0.58 20.71
CA GLU A 42 -16.10 0.02 20.00
C GLU A 42 -15.33 1.13 19.26
N ARG A 43 -16.04 2.05 18.60
CA ARG A 43 -15.42 3.20 17.93
C ARG A 43 -14.70 4.12 18.92
N GLN A 44 -15.29 4.36 20.10
CA GLN A 44 -14.64 5.15 21.15
C GLN A 44 -13.41 4.43 21.72
N ALA A 45 -13.51 3.12 21.98
CA ALA A 45 -12.36 2.32 22.41
C ALA A 45 -11.22 2.35 21.39
N ILE A 46 -11.53 2.22 20.09
CA ILE A 46 -10.54 2.38 19.00
C ILE A 46 -9.98 3.80 18.96
N ALA A 47 -10.80 4.84 19.20
CA ALA A 47 -10.33 6.22 19.22
C ALA A 47 -9.41 6.52 20.43
N GLU A 48 -9.70 5.95 21.60
CA GLU A 48 -8.86 6.04 22.80
C GLU A 48 -7.54 5.27 22.63
N ILE A 49 -7.59 4.07 22.02
CA ILE A 49 -6.39 3.34 21.59
C ILE A 49 -5.57 4.19 20.61
N LYS A 50 -6.24 4.89 19.68
CA LYS A 50 -5.59 5.77 18.70
C LYS A 50 -4.97 7.01 19.34
N ASP A 51 -5.51 7.53 20.44
CA ASP A 51 -4.89 8.65 21.18
C ASP A 51 -3.65 8.19 21.96
N ASN A 52 -3.62 6.97 22.48
CA ASN A 52 -2.39 6.37 23.00
C ASN A 52 -1.36 6.12 21.88
N TYR A 53 -1.81 5.74 20.68
CA TYR A 53 -0.98 5.60 19.49
C TYR A 53 -0.50 6.94 18.90
N LYS A 54 -1.15 8.07 19.21
CA LYS A 54 -0.71 9.40 18.72
C LYS A 54 0.59 9.88 19.37
N ASN A 55 0.91 9.38 20.55
CA ASN A 55 2.16 9.74 21.23
C ASN A 55 3.37 8.95 20.70
N GLU A 56 3.18 7.72 20.22
CA GLU A 56 4.20 6.95 19.50
C GLU A 56 4.22 7.28 17.99
N SER A 57 3.07 7.37 17.31
CA SER A 57 3.04 7.59 15.85
C SER A 57 3.36 9.02 15.39
N LYS A 58 3.36 10.03 16.28
CA LYS A 58 3.89 11.35 15.93
C LYS A 58 5.39 11.28 15.64
N SER A 59 6.16 10.44 16.32
CA SER A 59 7.58 10.25 15.95
C SER A 59 7.67 9.60 14.58
N ASP A 60 6.86 8.58 14.31
CA ASP A 60 6.97 7.78 13.08
C ASP A 60 6.48 8.51 11.84
N TRP A 61 5.40 9.29 11.91
CA TRP A 61 4.94 10.12 10.80
C TRP A 61 5.83 11.35 10.59
N ASN A 62 6.36 11.94 11.66
CA ASN A 62 7.35 13.01 11.52
C ASN A 62 8.67 12.48 10.98
N LEU A 63 9.07 11.25 11.34
CA LEU A 63 10.25 10.56 10.80
C LEU A 63 10.03 10.21 9.33
N ALA A 64 8.87 9.65 8.98
CA ALA A 64 8.52 9.36 7.59
C ALA A 64 8.46 10.63 6.74
N ALA A 65 7.83 11.70 7.24
CA ALA A 65 7.74 12.99 6.55
C ALA A 65 9.09 13.73 6.51
N SER A 66 9.92 13.65 7.55
CA SER A 66 11.27 14.25 7.57
C SER A 66 12.23 13.54 6.63
N ASN A 67 11.97 12.26 6.33
CA ASN A 67 12.78 11.45 5.44
C ASN A 67 12.31 11.55 3.99
N MET A 68 11.38 12.45 3.66
CA MET A 68 10.90 12.69 2.30
C MET A 68 11.51 13.97 1.75
N THR A 69 11.90 13.93 0.48
CA THR A 69 12.43 15.08 -0.26
C THR A 69 11.73 15.22 -1.61
N VAL A 70 11.79 16.40 -2.21
CA VAL A 70 11.21 16.65 -3.53
C VAL A 70 12.25 16.34 -4.61
N HIS A 71 12.00 15.30 -5.39
CA HIS A 71 12.72 14.99 -6.61
C HIS A 71 12.16 15.81 -7.78
N PRO A 72 13.01 16.47 -8.60
CA PRO A 72 12.57 17.38 -9.67
C PRO A 72 11.59 16.78 -10.67
N TYR A 73 11.71 15.48 -10.93
CA TYR A 73 10.87 14.77 -11.90
C TYR A 73 9.80 13.87 -11.28
N LEU A 74 9.94 13.49 -10.01
CA LEU A 74 9.08 12.47 -9.39
C LEU A 74 8.18 13.04 -8.30
N GLY A 75 8.32 14.32 -7.96
CA GLY A 75 7.69 14.87 -6.77
C GLY A 75 8.33 14.29 -5.53
N PHE A 76 7.54 13.92 -4.53
CA PHE A 76 8.11 13.43 -3.27
C PHE A 76 8.65 11.99 -3.38
N VAL A 77 9.86 11.79 -2.87
CA VAL A 77 10.55 10.50 -2.73
C VAL A 77 11.18 10.42 -1.33
N PHE A 78 11.65 9.26 -0.91
CA PHE A 78 12.46 9.17 0.32
C PHE A 78 13.88 9.67 0.08
N ASN A 79 14.50 10.32 1.07
CA ASN A 79 15.89 10.77 1.01
C ASN A 79 16.83 9.64 1.46
N PRO A 80 17.71 9.12 0.58
CA PRO A 80 18.63 8.02 0.91
C PRO A 80 19.57 8.31 2.10
N GLU A 81 19.85 9.59 2.37
CA GLU A 81 20.67 10.04 3.51
C GLU A 81 20.04 9.74 4.87
N HIS A 82 18.74 9.44 4.91
CA HIS A 82 17.98 9.14 6.13
C HIS A 82 17.76 7.63 6.35
N ASN A 83 18.59 6.79 5.71
CA ASN A 83 18.59 5.37 6.01
C ASN A 83 19.01 5.13 7.46
N SER A 84 18.09 4.57 8.26
CA SER A 84 18.35 4.21 9.65
C SER A 84 17.79 2.81 9.97
N THR A 85 18.25 2.23 11.07
CA THR A 85 17.73 0.94 11.57
C THR A 85 16.24 1.02 11.89
N GLU A 86 15.79 2.14 12.46
CA GLU A 86 14.39 2.40 12.81
C GLU A 86 13.50 2.48 11.54
N LEU A 87 13.98 3.17 10.50
CA LEU A 87 13.28 3.22 9.22
C LEU A 87 13.21 1.81 8.59
N SER A 88 14.30 1.07 8.63
CA SER A 88 14.33 -0.30 8.10
C SER A 88 13.34 -1.22 8.83
N ASN A 89 13.35 -1.19 10.17
CA ASN A 89 12.41 -1.96 10.98
C ASN A 89 10.94 -1.59 10.72
N SER A 90 10.65 -0.30 10.51
CA SER A 90 9.30 0.15 10.14
C SER A 90 8.90 -0.16 8.70
N HIS A 91 9.81 -0.65 7.85
CA HIS A 91 9.56 -0.99 6.45
C HIS A 91 9.98 -2.44 6.11
N ALA A 92 9.70 -3.38 7.02
CA ALA A 92 9.94 -4.81 6.82
C ALA A 92 11.42 -5.17 6.52
N GLY A 93 12.35 -4.42 7.10
CA GLY A 93 13.80 -4.62 6.91
C GLY A 93 14.35 -4.04 5.61
N LEU A 94 13.54 -3.29 4.85
CA LEU A 94 13.94 -2.67 3.59
C LEU A 94 14.55 -1.29 3.83
N LYS A 95 15.37 -0.82 2.90
CA LYS A 95 16.05 0.47 2.99
C LYS A 95 15.62 1.41 1.87
N ILE A 96 15.89 2.70 2.04
CA ILE A 96 15.77 3.68 0.97
C ILE A 96 16.87 3.42 -0.04
N THR A 97 16.51 3.23 -1.30
CA THR A 97 17.44 3.09 -2.43
C THR A 97 17.94 4.47 -2.86
N ASP A 98 19.02 4.53 -3.65
CA ASP A 98 19.56 5.79 -4.17
C ASP A 98 18.56 6.59 -5.05
N TYR A 99 17.45 5.96 -5.44
CA TYR A 99 16.37 6.55 -6.23
C TYR A 99 15.16 6.97 -5.39
N GLY A 100 15.27 6.87 -4.06
CA GLY A 100 14.22 7.28 -3.11
C GLY A 100 13.01 6.34 -3.04
N ASN A 101 13.16 5.10 -3.53
CA ASN A 101 12.23 3.99 -3.29
C ASN A 101 12.63 3.25 -2.01
N ILE A 102 11.72 2.45 -1.44
CA ILE A 102 12.06 1.54 -0.35
C ILE A 102 12.12 0.12 -0.89
N ASP A 103 13.32 -0.46 -0.90
CA ASP A 103 13.59 -1.78 -1.45
C ASP A 103 14.87 -2.40 -0.86
N SER A 104 15.17 -3.64 -1.22
CA SER A 104 16.41 -4.32 -0.80
C SER A 104 17.61 -3.92 -1.66
N GLU A 105 17.38 -3.59 -2.93
CA GLU A 105 18.43 -3.32 -3.92
C GLU A 105 18.04 -2.17 -4.87
N SER A 106 18.98 -1.75 -5.72
CA SER A 106 18.72 -0.72 -6.74
C SER A 106 17.60 -1.14 -7.70
N PRO A 107 16.65 -0.24 -8.03
CA PRO A 107 15.64 -0.50 -9.05
C PRO A 107 16.24 -0.54 -10.47
N ILE A 108 17.41 0.07 -10.66
CA ILE A 108 18.15 0.06 -11.93
C ILE A 108 19.15 -1.08 -11.89
N ARG A 109 18.90 -2.10 -12.70
CA ARG A 109 19.73 -3.31 -12.77
C ARG A 109 19.50 -4.08 -14.07
N LYS A 110 20.54 -4.77 -14.52
CA LYS A 110 20.42 -5.75 -15.61
C LYS A 110 20.10 -7.14 -15.04
N PRO A 111 19.14 -7.88 -15.62
CA PRO A 111 18.88 -9.24 -15.21
C PRO A 111 20.04 -10.16 -15.62
N ALA A 112 20.41 -11.11 -14.76
CA ALA A 112 21.23 -12.25 -15.18
C ALA A 112 20.44 -13.14 -16.18
N PRO A 113 21.10 -14.02 -16.97
CA PRO A 113 20.41 -14.85 -17.98
C PRO A 113 19.26 -15.73 -17.45
N ASN A 114 19.31 -16.11 -16.18
CA ASN A 114 18.29 -16.89 -15.50
C ASN A 114 17.37 -16.06 -14.59
N GLU A 115 17.48 -14.73 -14.60
CA GLU A 115 16.64 -13.85 -13.79
C GLU A 115 15.49 -13.25 -14.59
N VAL A 116 14.39 -13.00 -13.91
CA VAL A 116 13.27 -12.19 -14.40
C VAL A 116 12.99 -11.10 -13.37
N ILE A 117 13.02 -9.85 -13.83
CA ILE A 117 12.68 -8.69 -13.01
C ILE A 117 11.17 -8.49 -13.04
N VAL A 118 10.56 -8.43 -11.86
CA VAL A 118 9.14 -8.15 -11.66
C VAL A 118 9.01 -6.81 -10.95
N GLY A 119 8.71 -5.77 -11.73
CA GLY A 119 8.41 -4.44 -11.21
C GLY A 119 7.03 -4.38 -10.57
N ILE A 120 6.94 -3.87 -9.34
CA ILE A 120 5.69 -3.69 -8.61
C ILE A 120 5.44 -2.19 -8.46
N THR A 121 4.47 -1.69 -9.22
CA THR A 121 4.05 -0.28 -9.22
C THR A 121 2.72 -0.11 -8.50
N GLY A 122 2.55 0.97 -7.75
CA GLY A 122 1.28 1.29 -7.08
C GLY A 122 1.46 2.13 -5.83
N GLY A 123 0.38 2.31 -5.06
CA GLY A 123 0.42 3.08 -3.81
C GLY A 123 0.95 2.27 -2.62
N SER A 124 0.58 2.71 -1.41
CA SER A 124 0.93 2.04 -0.15
C SER A 124 0.50 0.57 -0.12
N VAL A 125 -0.62 0.21 -0.75
CA VAL A 125 -1.09 -1.18 -0.82
C VAL A 125 -0.14 -2.06 -1.64
N ALA A 126 0.28 -1.59 -2.81
CA ALA A 126 1.22 -2.33 -3.65
C ALA A 126 2.59 -2.47 -2.97
N PHE A 127 3.06 -1.38 -2.33
CA PHE A 127 4.25 -1.41 -1.50
C PHE A 127 4.14 -2.47 -0.41
N TRP A 128 3.15 -2.40 0.46
CA TRP A 128 3.04 -3.30 1.61
C TRP A 128 2.84 -4.76 1.20
N LEU A 129 2.02 -5.03 0.19
CA LEU A 129 1.88 -6.38 -0.37
C LEU A 129 3.21 -6.93 -0.86
N SER A 130 4.04 -6.11 -1.49
CA SER A 130 5.36 -6.53 -1.94
C SER A 130 6.41 -6.58 -0.83
N ALA A 131 6.31 -5.75 0.20
CA ALA A 131 7.28 -5.71 1.28
C ALA A 131 7.23 -7.02 2.10
N ILE A 132 6.03 -7.56 2.31
CA ILE A 132 5.82 -8.75 3.15
C ILE A 132 5.41 -10.00 2.38
N GLY A 133 4.89 -9.86 1.15
CA GLY A 133 4.24 -10.94 0.40
C GLY A 133 5.04 -11.52 -0.77
N THR A 134 6.28 -11.07 -1.01
CA THR A 134 7.05 -11.51 -2.20
C THR A 134 7.33 -13.01 -2.23
N LYS A 135 7.51 -13.66 -1.08
CA LYS A 135 7.67 -15.13 -1.05
C LYS A 135 6.45 -15.87 -1.61
N THR A 136 5.26 -15.40 -1.25
CA THR A 136 4.01 -15.96 -1.76
C THR A 136 3.85 -15.65 -3.24
N LEU A 137 4.12 -14.41 -3.66
CA LEU A 137 4.06 -14.00 -5.06
C LEU A 137 5.05 -14.80 -5.94
N GLU A 138 6.28 -14.98 -5.48
CA GLU A 138 7.31 -15.80 -6.14
C GLU A 138 6.82 -17.23 -6.33
N LYS A 139 6.31 -17.87 -5.27
CA LYS A 139 5.75 -19.22 -5.33
C LYS A 139 4.65 -19.35 -6.38
N GLU A 140 3.77 -18.35 -6.51
CA GLU A 140 2.70 -18.36 -7.52
C GLU A 140 3.25 -18.12 -8.93
N LEU A 141 4.19 -17.21 -9.10
CA LEU A 141 4.83 -16.92 -10.40
C LEU A 141 5.57 -18.15 -10.94
N LEU A 142 6.28 -18.88 -10.08
CA LEU A 142 7.03 -20.09 -10.45
C LEU A 142 6.14 -21.28 -10.89
N LYS A 143 4.81 -21.22 -10.66
CA LYS A 143 3.89 -22.22 -11.24
C LYS A 143 3.72 -22.07 -12.75
N SER A 144 4.03 -20.89 -13.30
CA SER A 144 3.98 -20.66 -14.74
C SER A 144 5.12 -21.42 -15.44
N PRO A 145 4.84 -22.19 -16.52
CA PRO A 145 5.88 -22.86 -17.30
C PRO A 145 6.97 -21.90 -17.83
N ALA A 146 6.63 -20.63 -18.06
CA ALA A 146 7.57 -19.62 -18.55
C ALA A 146 8.56 -19.12 -17.48
N LEU A 147 8.24 -19.29 -16.20
CA LEU A 147 9.00 -18.73 -15.07
C LEU A 147 9.57 -19.81 -14.12
N LYS A 148 9.12 -21.06 -14.21
CA LYS A 148 9.46 -22.13 -13.25
C LYS A 148 10.96 -22.35 -12.98
N ASP A 149 11.81 -22.09 -13.96
CA ASP A 149 13.27 -22.25 -13.87
C ASP A 149 14.01 -20.90 -13.79
N LYS A 150 13.28 -19.82 -13.52
CA LYS A 150 13.82 -18.46 -13.40
C LYS A 150 13.96 -18.06 -11.94
N LYS A 151 14.98 -17.26 -11.65
CA LYS A 151 15.09 -16.52 -10.39
C LYS A 151 14.25 -15.25 -10.49
N ILE A 152 13.28 -15.10 -9.60
CA ILE A 152 12.42 -13.91 -9.59
C ILE A 152 13.11 -12.81 -8.77
N VAL A 153 13.27 -11.63 -9.36
CA VAL A 153 13.82 -10.45 -8.70
C VAL A 153 12.74 -9.39 -8.67
N PHE A 154 12.34 -8.97 -7.47
CA PHE A 154 11.32 -7.93 -7.32
C PHE A 154 11.95 -6.54 -7.28
N VAL A 155 11.32 -5.59 -7.97
CA VAL A 155 11.66 -4.16 -7.92
C VAL A 155 10.43 -3.40 -7.44
N ARG A 156 10.50 -2.81 -6.25
CA ARG A 156 9.39 -2.14 -5.59
C ARG A 156 9.39 -0.66 -5.94
N LEU A 157 8.53 -0.30 -6.89
CA LEU A 157 8.26 1.09 -7.27
C LEU A 157 7.03 1.66 -6.54
N GLY A 158 6.48 0.90 -5.60
CA GLY A 158 5.35 1.32 -4.79
C GLY A 158 5.75 2.39 -3.77
N LEU A 159 5.01 3.49 -3.73
CA LEU A 159 5.22 4.57 -2.75
C LEU A 159 3.88 4.98 -2.14
N GLY A 160 3.83 5.13 -0.81
CA GLY A 160 2.62 5.46 -0.06
C GLY A 160 2.21 6.93 -0.17
N GLY A 161 0.90 7.21 -0.20
CA GLY A 161 0.36 8.57 -0.20
C GLY A 161 0.20 9.22 -1.59
N TYR A 162 0.54 8.51 -2.67
CA TYR A 162 0.60 9.11 -4.01
C TYR A 162 -0.52 8.67 -4.95
N LYS A 163 -0.96 9.61 -5.78
CA LYS A 163 -1.96 9.42 -6.84
C LYS A 163 -1.25 9.32 -8.20
N GLN A 164 -1.92 8.72 -9.18
CA GLN A 164 -1.48 8.81 -10.58
C GLN A 164 -1.46 10.31 -10.98
N PRO A 165 -0.40 10.81 -11.66
CA PRO A 165 0.51 10.10 -12.58
C PRO A 165 1.91 9.73 -12.05
N GLN A 166 2.22 9.93 -10.77
CA GLN A 166 3.60 9.83 -10.24
C GLN A 166 4.30 8.48 -10.51
N GLN A 167 3.61 7.36 -10.36
CA GLN A 167 4.19 6.02 -10.58
C GLN A 167 4.57 5.78 -12.05
N LEU A 168 3.81 6.33 -13.00
CA LEU A 168 4.15 6.25 -14.42
C LEU A 168 5.40 7.09 -14.72
N MET A 169 5.48 8.29 -14.13
CA MET A 169 6.68 9.13 -14.24
C MET A 169 7.91 8.45 -13.65
N GLN A 170 7.75 7.76 -12.51
CA GLN A 170 8.82 7.00 -11.87
C GLN A 170 9.31 5.85 -12.74
N LEU A 171 8.41 5.07 -13.31
CA LEU A 171 8.78 4.01 -14.24
C LEU A 171 9.54 4.57 -15.45
N ASN A 172 9.01 5.63 -16.07
CA ASN A 172 9.68 6.26 -17.22
C ASN A 172 11.05 6.82 -16.85
N TYR A 173 11.18 7.48 -15.70
CA TYR A 173 12.44 8.00 -15.20
C TYR A 173 13.47 6.89 -15.04
N LEU A 174 13.11 5.79 -14.38
CA LEU A 174 14.02 4.66 -14.15
C LEU A 174 14.43 3.98 -15.47
N LEU A 175 13.49 3.81 -16.41
CA LEU A 175 13.79 3.23 -17.74
C LEU A 175 14.74 4.11 -18.56
N ILE A 176 14.70 5.43 -18.40
CA ILE A 176 15.64 6.36 -19.07
C ILE A 176 17.04 6.26 -18.45
N GLN A 177 17.15 5.88 -17.18
CA GLN A 177 18.40 5.82 -16.44
C GLN A 177 19.18 4.49 -16.64
N GLY A 178 18.54 3.38 -17.08
CA GLY A 178 19.27 2.15 -17.44
C GLY A 178 18.47 0.85 -17.44
#